data_AF-A0A9E4KNN3-F1
#
_entry.id   AF-A0A9E4KNN3-F1
#
_cell.length_a   1.000
_cell.length_b   1.000
_cell.length_c   1.000
_cell.angle_alpha   90.00
_cell.angle_beta   90.00
_cell.angle_gamma   90.00
#
_symmetry.space_group_name_H-M   'P 1'
#
loop_
_entity.id
_entity.type
_entity.pdbx_description
1 polymer ?
#
loop_
_entity_poly.entity_id
_entity_poly.type
_entity_poly.pdbx_seq_one_letter_code
_entity_poly.pdbx_strand_id
1 'polypeptide(L)'
;MSNTNKGRGRRDGLVAMSGLAALLVLVVAPQSGVGASHSLCADSASGPATPALQGADAVIEVTRESDGNYQLTLEVQEAIGVGKGQQLLLPTATKLCDGLPPRFGTYEFSTTTGVGGPTSTDSFVLVQDIECGGAGRSQEKPPSRQLGAEERSEIERAARTRAVAYFQALSESDDRGAFAMFSDSSPSASVDEDWRSQQAGFRAKAGPLSEIDVWKVTLYVDSPSAPERGIYVATDLEVSYENLIVCGYLVWLEDPDGTLRITRQDVGVIAADVVSRMSASQLAKVRSDFRCRPDTEPE
;
A
#
# COMPACT_ATOMS: atom_id res chain seq x y z
N MET A 1 9.90 -46.03 -46.77
CA MET A 1 9.89 -44.56 -46.57
C MET A 1 9.94 -44.31 -45.07
N SER A 2 11.04 -43.71 -44.63
CA SER A 2 11.29 -43.21 -43.27
C SER A 2 10.25 -42.15 -42.86
N ASN A 3 9.81 -42.11 -41.60
CA ASN A 3 10.46 -41.31 -40.56
C ASN A 3 9.73 -41.41 -39.21
N THR A 4 10.54 -41.51 -38.18
CA THR A 4 10.30 -41.26 -36.75
C THR A 4 9.97 -39.78 -36.53
N ASN A 5 9.09 -39.44 -35.56
CA ASN A 5 9.49 -38.42 -34.58
C ASN A 5 8.78 -38.56 -33.23
N LYS A 6 9.57 -38.27 -32.20
CA LYS A 6 9.37 -38.37 -30.76
C LYS A 6 9.36 -36.93 -30.23
N GLY A 7 8.40 -36.57 -29.40
CA GLY A 7 8.35 -35.27 -28.74
C GLY A 7 7.89 -35.40 -27.30
N ARG A 8 8.80 -35.17 -26.36
CA ARG A 8 8.63 -35.21 -24.91
C ARG A 8 8.70 -33.76 -24.42
N GLY A 9 7.74 -33.32 -23.60
CA GLY A 9 7.79 -32.09 -22.80
C GLY A 9 6.82 -32.29 -21.63
N ARG A 10 7.29 -32.83 -20.50
CA ARG A 10 7.80 -32.14 -19.30
C ARG A 10 6.76 -31.20 -18.67
N ARG A 11 6.48 -31.53 -17.41
CA ARG A 11 5.60 -30.89 -16.43
C ARG A 11 5.86 -29.40 -16.36
N ASP A 12 4.79 -28.63 -16.23
CA ASP A 12 4.75 -27.50 -15.31
C ASP A 12 3.43 -27.57 -14.54
N GLY A 13 3.58 -27.64 -13.23
CA GLY A 13 2.48 -27.64 -12.27
C GLY A 13 1.91 -26.23 -12.20
N LEU A 14 0.60 -26.16 -12.32
CA LEU A 14 -0.21 -24.98 -12.03
C LEU A 14 -0.10 -24.72 -10.52
N VAL A 15 0.82 -23.83 -10.12
CA VAL A 15 0.77 -23.19 -8.80
C VAL A 15 -0.21 -22.04 -8.94
N ALA A 16 -1.38 -22.19 -8.33
CA ALA A 16 -2.31 -21.09 -8.13
C ALA A 16 -1.63 -20.07 -7.21
N MET A 17 -1.21 -18.93 -7.77
CA MET A 17 -0.79 -17.78 -6.97
C MET A 17 -2.05 -17.09 -6.46
N SER A 18 -2.28 -17.23 -5.17
CA SER A 18 -3.33 -16.55 -4.42
C SER A 18 -2.82 -15.19 -3.93
N GLY A 19 -3.69 -14.18 -4.02
CA GLY A 19 -3.73 -13.07 -3.07
C GLY A 19 -3.15 -11.74 -3.55
N LEU A 20 -3.93 -10.95 -4.30
CA LEU A 20 -3.77 -9.50 -4.33
C LEU A 20 -4.72 -8.89 -3.28
N ALA A 21 -4.19 -8.45 -2.14
CA ALA A 21 -4.96 -7.70 -1.16
C ALA A 21 -4.98 -6.21 -1.53
N ALA A 22 -6.05 -5.75 -2.18
CA ALA A 22 -6.40 -4.35 -2.05
C ALA A 22 -6.79 -4.12 -0.59
N LEU A 23 -6.11 -3.20 0.07
CA LEU A 23 -6.31 -2.91 1.48
C LEU A 23 -7.62 -2.14 1.67
N LEU A 24 -8.75 -2.85 1.64
CA LEU A 24 -10.02 -2.35 2.17
C LEU A 24 -10.01 -2.63 3.67
N VAL A 25 -9.55 -1.66 4.48
CA VAL A 25 -9.68 -1.73 5.94
C VAL A 25 -11.15 -1.54 6.31
N LEU A 26 -11.90 -2.64 6.33
CA LEU A 26 -13.23 -2.70 6.92
C LEU A 26 -13.06 -2.79 8.44
N VAL A 27 -13.39 -1.71 9.15
CA VAL A 27 -13.55 -1.75 10.61
C VAL A 27 -14.81 -2.56 10.92
N VAL A 28 -14.64 -3.84 11.23
CA VAL A 28 -15.71 -4.73 11.70
C VAL A 28 -15.82 -4.61 13.22
N ALA A 29 -17.01 -4.28 13.72
CA ALA A 29 -17.29 -4.22 15.16
C ALA A 29 -17.21 -5.62 15.81
N PRO A 30 -16.67 -5.76 17.04
CA PRO A 30 -16.55 -7.06 17.70
C PRO A 30 -17.90 -7.59 18.19
N GLN A 31 -18.17 -8.89 17.95
CA GLN A 31 -19.22 -9.65 18.62
C GLN A 31 -18.66 -10.34 19.88
N SER A 32 -19.39 -10.23 20.99
CA SER A 32 -19.06 -10.80 22.30
C SER A 32 -19.08 -12.34 22.30
N GLY A 33 -18.03 -12.97 22.82
CA GLY A 33 -17.84 -14.43 22.86
C GLY A 33 -18.26 -15.13 24.15
N VAL A 34 -17.81 -16.39 24.35
CA VAL A 34 -17.57 -17.09 25.64
C VAL A 34 -16.68 -18.34 25.39
N GLY A 35 -15.68 -18.60 26.26
CA GLY A 35 -15.21 -19.97 26.54
C GLY A 35 -13.72 -20.14 26.87
N ALA A 36 -13.40 -20.33 28.16
CA ALA A 36 -12.05 -20.43 28.73
C ALA A 36 -11.41 -21.84 28.69
N SER A 37 -10.08 -21.90 28.91
CA SER A 37 -9.37 -22.68 29.95
C SER A 37 -8.18 -23.60 29.57
N HIS A 38 -7.05 -23.32 30.25
CA HIS A 38 -6.03 -24.23 30.87
C HIS A 38 -4.68 -24.59 30.18
N SER A 39 -3.61 -24.14 30.87
CA SER A 39 -2.47 -24.90 31.44
C SER A 39 -1.12 -25.05 30.71
N LEU A 40 -0.08 -24.90 31.54
CA LEU A 40 1.38 -24.88 31.36
C LEU A 40 2.02 -26.24 30.99
N CYS A 41 3.18 -26.21 30.30
CA CYS A 41 4.50 -26.72 30.75
C CYS A 41 5.59 -26.63 29.65
N ALA A 42 6.85 -26.56 30.09
CA ALA A 42 8.10 -26.19 29.41
C ALA A 42 8.69 -27.23 28.42
N ASP A 43 9.61 -26.81 27.53
CA ASP A 43 11.06 -27.16 27.60
C ASP A 43 11.93 -26.55 26.48
N SER A 44 13.24 -26.50 26.75
CA SER A 44 14.30 -25.73 26.08
C SER A 44 14.97 -26.42 24.86
N ALA A 45 15.40 -25.66 23.85
CA ALA A 45 16.59 -25.98 23.03
C ALA A 45 17.15 -24.72 22.32
N SER A 46 18.41 -24.38 22.61
CA SER A 46 19.13 -23.20 22.13
C SER A 46 19.91 -23.49 20.84
N GLY A 47 19.63 -22.74 19.77
CA GLY A 47 20.52 -22.57 18.61
C GLY A 47 21.34 -21.28 18.72
N PRO A 48 22.41 -21.09 17.92
CA PRO A 48 23.25 -19.90 18.01
C PRO A 48 22.44 -18.65 17.65
N ALA A 49 22.28 -17.78 18.65
CA ALA A 49 21.55 -16.53 18.53
C ALA A 49 22.31 -15.54 17.63
N THR A 50 21.67 -15.17 16.53
CA THR A 50 21.96 -13.94 15.80
C THR A 50 21.74 -12.75 16.74
N PRO A 51 22.62 -11.74 16.77
CA PRO A 51 22.43 -10.58 17.64
C PRO A 51 21.14 -9.86 17.26
N ALA A 52 20.17 -9.88 18.19
CA ALA A 52 18.94 -9.13 18.09
C ALA A 52 19.24 -7.65 18.34
N LEU A 53 18.96 -6.80 17.33
CA LEU A 53 18.93 -5.36 17.50
C LEU A 53 17.70 -5.04 18.39
N GLN A 54 17.95 -4.68 19.64
CA GLN A 54 16.90 -4.32 20.59
C GLN A 54 16.30 -2.96 20.25
N GLY A 55 15.04 -2.97 19.81
CA GLY A 55 14.21 -1.79 19.58
C GLY A 55 13.01 -2.16 18.73
N ALA A 56 11.85 -2.33 19.37
CA ALA A 56 10.64 -3.03 18.90
C ALA A 56 10.83 -4.56 18.81
N ASP A 57 9.81 -5.33 19.23
CA ASP A 57 9.73 -6.78 19.02
C ASP A 57 9.51 -7.04 17.51
N ALA A 58 10.54 -6.75 16.72
CA ALA A 58 10.57 -6.97 15.29
C ALA A 58 11.15 -8.35 15.01
N VAL A 59 10.34 -9.23 14.43
CA VAL A 59 10.79 -10.54 13.93
C VAL A 59 11.08 -10.38 12.45
N ILE A 60 12.28 -10.78 12.02
CA ILE A 60 12.66 -10.77 10.60
C ILE A 60 12.97 -12.21 10.19
N GLU A 61 12.14 -12.76 9.31
CA GLU A 61 12.39 -14.03 8.64
C GLU A 61 13.05 -13.80 7.28
N VAL A 62 13.94 -14.70 6.89
CA VAL A 62 14.69 -14.59 5.63
C VAL A 62 14.52 -15.88 4.84
N THR A 63 13.97 -15.77 3.64
CA THR A 63 13.91 -16.84 2.65
C THR A 63 14.88 -16.55 1.52
N ARG A 64 15.70 -17.52 1.13
CA ARG A 64 16.60 -17.40 -0.03
C ARG A 64 15.88 -17.96 -1.25
N GLU A 65 15.64 -17.11 -2.26
CA GLU A 65 15.02 -17.50 -3.52
C GLU A 65 16.07 -18.00 -4.53
N SER A 66 17.19 -17.28 -4.64
CA SER A 66 18.32 -17.67 -5.47
C SER A 66 19.60 -16.95 -5.02
N ASP A 67 20.73 -17.19 -5.70
CA ASP A 67 21.98 -16.51 -5.38
C ASP A 67 21.84 -15.01 -5.60
N GLY A 68 21.96 -14.25 -4.50
CA GLY A 68 21.77 -12.80 -4.51
C GLY A 68 20.32 -12.34 -4.51
N ASN A 69 19.33 -13.22 -4.39
CA ASN A 69 17.92 -12.81 -4.24
C ASN A 69 17.30 -13.44 -2.99
N TYR A 70 16.72 -12.59 -2.16
CA TYR A 70 16.15 -12.94 -0.87
C TYR A 70 14.75 -12.36 -0.74
N GLN A 71 13.91 -12.99 0.05
CA GLN A 71 12.67 -12.41 0.54
C GLN A 71 12.78 -12.26 2.05
N LEU A 72 12.48 -11.06 2.55
CA LEU A 72 12.51 -10.74 3.97
C LEU A 72 11.08 -10.48 4.43
N THR A 73 10.65 -11.20 5.46
CA THR A 73 9.35 -10.95 6.13
C THR A 73 9.63 -10.28 7.46
N LEU A 74 9.14 -9.06 7.62
CA LEU A 74 9.17 -8.30 8.87
C LEU A 74 7.80 -8.39 9.54
N GLU A 75 7.77 -8.81 10.80
CA GLU A 75 6.58 -8.74 11.66
C GLU A 75 6.88 -7.84 12.87
N VAL A 76 5.97 -6.90 13.16
CA VAL A 76 6.08 -5.97 14.30
C VAL A 76 4.72 -5.84 14.98
N GLN A 77 4.70 -5.83 16.32
CA GLN A 77 3.49 -5.57 17.13
C GLN A 77 3.22 -4.07 17.29
N GLU A 78 3.19 -3.36 16.17
CA GLU A 78 2.88 -1.93 16.08
C GLU A 78 2.39 -1.62 14.66
N ALA A 79 1.41 -0.71 14.51
CA ALA A 79 1.02 -0.19 13.21
C ALA A 79 2.07 0.79 12.66
N ILE A 80 3.09 0.25 12.00
CA ILE A 80 4.09 1.05 11.27
C ILE A 80 3.74 1.15 9.78
N GLY A 81 4.38 2.09 9.07
CA GLY A 81 4.28 2.19 7.61
C GLY A 81 5.41 1.46 6.89
N VAL A 82 5.21 1.12 5.61
CA VAL A 82 6.19 0.45 4.74
C VAL A 82 7.58 1.11 4.79
N GLY A 83 7.67 2.43 4.70
CA GLY A 83 8.96 3.13 4.72
C GLY A 83 9.75 2.90 6.02
N LYS A 84 9.05 2.82 7.17
CA LYS A 84 9.68 2.45 8.44
C LYS A 84 10.03 0.96 8.46
N GLY A 85 9.17 0.09 7.93
CA GLY A 85 9.45 -1.34 7.78
C GLY A 85 10.70 -1.62 6.94
N GLN A 86 10.85 -0.96 5.79
CA GLN A 86 12.04 -1.08 4.94
C GLN A 86 13.31 -0.57 5.63
N GLN A 87 13.22 0.50 6.43
CA GLN A 87 14.34 0.96 7.27
C GLN A 87 14.75 -0.10 8.30
N LEU A 88 13.78 -0.83 8.88
CA LEU A 88 14.05 -1.94 9.81
C LEU A 88 14.66 -3.15 9.11
N LEU A 89 14.31 -3.41 7.85
CA LEU A 89 14.89 -4.49 7.04
C LEU A 89 16.32 -4.18 6.54
N LEU A 90 16.67 -2.90 6.38
CA LEU A 90 17.93 -2.49 5.75
C LEU A 90 19.20 -3.11 6.38
N PRO A 91 19.39 -3.15 7.72
CA PRO A 91 20.56 -3.80 8.32
C PRO A 91 20.68 -5.27 7.96
N THR A 92 19.56 -6.01 7.95
CA THR A 92 19.52 -7.43 7.57
C THR A 92 19.84 -7.59 6.08
N ALA A 93 19.24 -6.78 5.21
CA ALA A 93 19.52 -6.79 3.78
C ALA A 93 21.00 -6.49 3.48
N THR A 94 21.60 -5.48 4.13
CA THR A 94 23.03 -5.16 3.99
C THR A 94 23.92 -6.34 4.40
N LYS A 95 23.58 -7.04 5.48
CA LYS A 95 24.30 -8.22 5.93
C LYS A 95 24.18 -9.39 4.93
N LEU A 96 22.99 -9.62 4.38
CA LEU A 96 22.74 -10.69 3.39
C LEU A 96 23.49 -10.47 2.08
N CYS A 97 23.70 -9.21 1.70
CA CYS A 97 24.37 -8.86 0.46
C CYS A 97 25.91 -8.84 0.53
N ASP A 98 26.52 -9.16 1.68
CA ASP A 98 27.97 -9.36 1.82
C ASP A 98 28.84 -8.26 1.17
N GLY A 99 28.51 -7.00 1.47
CA GLY A 99 29.21 -5.83 0.92
C GLY A 99 28.72 -5.36 -0.45
N LEU A 100 27.85 -6.11 -1.12
CA LEU A 100 27.07 -5.60 -2.26
C LEU A 100 25.91 -4.72 -1.76
N PRO A 101 25.53 -3.67 -2.50
CA PRO A 101 24.38 -2.86 -2.12
C PRO A 101 23.07 -3.66 -2.28
N PRO A 102 22.21 -3.74 -1.24
CA PRO A 102 20.88 -4.32 -1.37
C PRO A 102 19.97 -3.39 -2.21
N ARG A 103 19.11 -3.99 -3.03
CA ARG A 103 18.01 -3.31 -3.75
C ARG A 103 16.69 -3.87 -3.27
N PHE A 104 15.80 -2.98 -2.86
CA PHE A 104 14.45 -3.33 -2.44
C PHE A 104 13.58 -3.45 -3.70
N GLY A 105 13.08 -4.66 -3.94
CA GLY A 105 12.19 -4.98 -5.05
C GLY A 105 10.71 -4.83 -4.68
N THR A 106 9.88 -5.72 -5.21
CA THR A 106 8.46 -5.82 -4.90
C THR A 106 8.24 -6.06 -3.41
N TYR A 107 7.12 -5.56 -2.89
CA TYR A 107 6.73 -5.80 -1.51
C TYR A 107 5.22 -5.95 -1.39
N GLU A 108 4.82 -6.62 -0.31
CA GLU A 108 3.45 -6.75 0.16
C GLU A 108 3.43 -6.39 1.65
N PHE A 109 2.38 -5.73 2.13
CA PHE A 109 2.24 -5.47 3.55
C PHE A 109 0.80 -5.60 4.02
N SER A 110 0.64 -5.87 5.30
CA SER A 110 -0.64 -5.89 5.99
C SER A 110 -0.52 -5.19 7.33
N THR A 111 -1.48 -4.33 7.64
CA THR A 111 -1.60 -3.68 8.94
C THR A 111 -2.91 -4.11 9.57
N THR A 112 -2.84 -4.67 10.78
CA THR A 112 -4.01 -4.91 11.61
C THR A 112 -4.05 -3.86 12.69
N THR A 113 -5.13 -3.09 12.76
CA THR A 113 -5.36 -2.14 13.84
C THR A 113 -6.34 -2.73 14.83
N GLY A 114 -5.97 -2.75 16.10
CA GLY A 114 -6.82 -3.20 17.17
C GLY A 114 -7.99 -2.24 17.40
N VAL A 115 -9.22 -2.66 17.11
CA VAL A 115 -10.41 -1.83 17.35
C VAL A 115 -11.23 -2.38 18.51
N GLY A 116 -10.93 -1.89 19.73
CA GLY A 116 -11.77 -2.10 20.90
C GLY A 116 -11.16 -2.97 22.00
N GLY A 117 -10.83 -2.33 23.13
CA GLY A 117 -10.43 -2.96 24.38
C GLY A 117 -8.93 -2.82 24.70
N PRO A 118 -8.54 -2.89 25.99
CA PRO A 118 -7.14 -2.74 26.42
C PRO A 118 -6.19 -3.84 25.90
N THR A 119 -6.71 -4.85 25.23
CA THR A 119 -5.97 -6.00 24.69
C THR A 119 -5.84 -5.97 23.18
N SER A 120 -6.39 -4.97 22.48
CA SER A 120 -6.27 -4.88 21.04
C SER A 120 -4.87 -4.37 20.68
N THR A 121 -4.02 -5.24 20.14
CA THR A 121 -2.67 -4.89 19.69
C THR A 121 -2.67 -4.63 18.20
N ASP A 122 -2.00 -3.56 17.80
CA ASP A 122 -1.72 -3.34 16.39
C ASP A 122 -0.61 -4.29 15.93
N SER A 123 -0.67 -4.71 14.67
CA SER A 123 0.39 -5.49 14.06
C SER A 123 0.66 -5.06 12.62
N PHE A 124 1.90 -5.22 12.19
CA PHE A 124 2.36 -4.91 10.84
C PHE A 124 3.21 -6.06 10.32
N VAL A 125 2.89 -6.51 9.10
CA VAL A 125 3.67 -7.51 8.37
C VAL A 125 4.11 -6.89 7.05
N LEU A 126 5.39 -6.99 6.70
CA LEU A 126 5.95 -6.58 5.41
C LEU A 126 6.78 -7.70 4.83
N VAL A 127 6.37 -8.19 3.66
CA VAL A 127 7.15 -9.11 2.84
C VAL A 127 7.86 -8.28 1.76
N GLN A 128 9.17 -8.39 1.66
CA GLN A 128 10.00 -7.54 0.80
C GLN A 128 11.04 -8.38 0.06
N ASP A 129 11.04 -8.28 -1.27
CA ASP A 129 12.09 -8.87 -2.10
C ASP A 129 13.36 -8.01 -2.04
N ILE A 130 14.52 -8.64 -1.93
CA ILE A 130 15.84 -8.03 -1.85
C ILE A 130 16.76 -8.67 -2.91
N GLU A 131 17.31 -7.84 -3.79
CA GLU A 131 18.35 -8.22 -4.74
C GLU A 131 19.71 -7.68 -4.29
N CYS A 132 20.73 -8.52 -4.27
CA CYS A 132 22.11 -8.17 -3.92
C CYS A 132 22.95 -8.03 -5.17
N GLY A 133 23.65 -6.90 -5.29
CA GLY A 133 24.55 -6.71 -6.41
C GLY A 133 23.81 -6.44 -7.71
N GLY A 134 23.22 -5.26 -7.80
CA GLY A 134 23.30 -4.49 -9.02
C GLY A 134 24.32 -3.40 -8.75
N ALA A 135 25.29 -3.20 -9.64
CA ALA A 135 25.78 -1.85 -9.84
C ALA A 135 24.60 -1.08 -10.46
N GLY A 136 23.59 -0.78 -9.63
CA GLY A 136 22.91 0.48 -9.77
C GLY A 136 24.06 1.45 -9.74
N ARG A 137 24.51 1.90 -10.92
CA ARG A 137 25.07 3.22 -11.03
C ARG A 137 24.07 4.01 -10.21
N SER A 138 24.48 4.49 -9.03
CA SER A 138 23.85 5.64 -8.45
C SER A 138 24.03 6.65 -9.57
N GLN A 139 23.08 6.67 -10.51
CA GLN A 139 23.07 7.62 -11.58
C GLN A 139 22.95 8.88 -10.78
N GLU A 140 24.06 9.60 -10.65
CA GLU A 140 24.12 10.88 -10.00
C GLU A 140 22.96 11.64 -10.59
N LYS A 141 21.89 11.77 -9.80
CA LYS A 141 20.59 12.12 -10.34
C LYS A 141 20.81 13.54 -10.86
N PRO A 142 20.68 13.79 -12.18
CA PRO A 142 20.78 15.14 -12.71
C PRO A 142 19.90 16.04 -11.86
N PRO A 143 20.34 17.28 -11.59
CA PRO A 143 19.59 18.19 -10.73
C PRO A 143 18.12 18.19 -11.14
N SER A 144 17.24 18.04 -10.14
CA SER A 144 15.80 18.01 -10.38
C SER A 144 15.40 19.23 -11.19
N ARG A 145 14.55 19.00 -12.20
CA ARG A 145 13.93 20.11 -12.93
C ARG A 145 13.23 21.03 -11.93
N GLN A 146 13.44 22.34 -12.06
CA GLN A 146 12.63 23.31 -11.33
C GLN A 146 11.37 23.61 -12.16
N LEU A 147 10.20 23.52 -11.54
CA LEU A 147 8.94 23.90 -12.16
C LEU A 147 8.69 25.39 -11.93
N GLY A 148 8.26 26.09 -12.97
CA GLY A 148 7.74 27.45 -12.83
C GLY A 148 6.45 27.48 -12.03
N ALA A 149 6.07 28.65 -11.51
CA ALA A 149 4.83 28.80 -10.72
C ALA A 149 3.57 28.48 -11.55
N GLU A 150 3.55 28.88 -12.83
CA GLU A 150 2.45 28.61 -13.76
C GLU A 150 2.31 27.11 -14.04
N GLU A 151 3.40 26.45 -14.45
CA GLU A 151 3.44 25.00 -14.68
C GLU A 151 3.00 24.22 -13.43
N ARG A 152 3.47 24.60 -12.25
CA ARG A 152 3.03 24.00 -10.98
C ARG A 152 1.51 24.12 -10.79
N SER A 153 0.96 25.32 -10.99
CA SER A 153 -0.48 25.57 -10.86
C SER A 153 -1.31 24.77 -11.86
N GLU A 154 -0.82 24.61 -13.10
CA GLU A 154 -1.48 23.79 -14.11
C GLU A 154 -1.52 22.31 -13.72
N ILE A 155 -0.40 21.75 -13.26
CA ILE A 155 -0.31 20.37 -12.79
C ILE A 155 -1.21 20.14 -11.56
N GLU A 156 -1.21 21.07 -10.61
CA GLU A 156 -2.09 20.99 -9.43
C GLU A 156 -3.57 20.96 -9.81
N ARG A 157 -3.98 21.83 -10.75
CA ARG A 157 -5.35 21.87 -11.26
C ARG A 157 -5.70 20.60 -12.03
N ALA A 158 -4.78 20.08 -12.85
CA ALA A 158 -4.96 18.82 -13.58
C ALA A 158 -5.13 17.64 -12.62
N ALA A 159 -4.32 17.56 -11.57
CA ALA A 159 -4.40 16.50 -10.57
C ALA A 159 -5.72 16.54 -9.79
N ARG A 160 -6.19 17.72 -9.35
CA ARG A 160 -7.52 17.89 -8.73
C ARG A 160 -8.62 17.39 -9.65
N THR A 161 -8.59 17.80 -10.91
CA THR A 161 -9.58 17.41 -11.92
C THR A 161 -9.57 15.89 -12.13
N ARG A 162 -8.40 15.25 -12.18
CA ARG A 162 -8.31 13.80 -12.32
C ARG A 162 -8.74 13.03 -11.10
N ALA A 163 -8.44 13.49 -9.89
CA ALA A 163 -8.95 12.87 -8.67
C ALA A 163 -10.49 12.88 -8.63
N VAL A 164 -11.11 14.01 -8.98
CA VAL A 164 -12.58 14.09 -9.07
C VAL A 164 -13.12 13.14 -10.15
N ALA A 165 -12.53 13.15 -11.35
CA ALA A 165 -12.97 12.28 -12.44
C ALA A 165 -12.87 10.78 -12.10
N TYR A 166 -11.84 10.38 -11.35
CA TYR A 166 -11.67 9.00 -10.90
C TYR A 166 -12.82 8.53 -10.00
N PHE A 167 -13.16 9.30 -8.95
CA PHE A 167 -14.26 8.92 -8.04
C PHE A 167 -15.64 9.05 -8.69
N GLN A 168 -15.81 9.98 -9.63
CA GLN A 168 -17.03 10.06 -10.46
C GLN A 168 -17.20 8.79 -11.30
N ALA A 169 -16.17 8.36 -12.03
CA ALA A 169 -16.19 7.13 -12.81
C ALA A 169 -16.50 5.90 -11.94
N LEU A 170 -15.90 5.80 -10.75
CA LEU A 170 -16.22 4.75 -9.78
C LEU A 170 -17.70 4.79 -9.35
N SER A 171 -18.28 5.97 -9.13
CA SER A 171 -19.68 6.12 -8.72
C SER A 171 -20.68 5.78 -9.84
N GLU A 172 -20.30 6.05 -11.10
CA GLU A 172 -21.10 5.81 -12.29
C GLU A 172 -20.98 4.37 -12.82
N SER A 173 -20.25 3.51 -12.10
CA SER A 173 -19.91 2.14 -12.52
C SER A 173 -19.10 2.07 -13.83
N ASP A 174 -18.40 3.15 -14.20
CA ASP A 174 -17.39 3.13 -15.26
C ASP A 174 -16.06 2.59 -14.71
N ASP A 175 -16.09 1.32 -14.33
CA ASP A 175 -14.93 0.67 -13.72
C ASP A 175 -13.75 0.63 -14.69
N ARG A 176 -13.99 0.45 -15.99
CA ARG A 176 -12.93 0.44 -17.00
C ARG A 176 -12.28 1.81 -17.17
N GLY A 177 -13.07 2.88 -17.20
CA GLY A 177 -12.55 4.24 -17.29
C GLY A 177 -11.74 4.62 -16.05
N ALA A 178 -12.20 4.25 -14.86
CA ALA A 178 -11.46 4.42 -13.62
C ALA A 178 -10.17 3.60 -13.57
N PHE A 179 -10.21 2.33 -14.00
CA PHE A 179 -9.03 1.46 -14.04
C PHE A 179 -7.97 1.96 -15.04
N ALA A 180 -8.39 2.49 -16.19
CA ALA A 180 -7.50 3.06 -17.19
C ALA A 180 -6.73 4.32 -16.71
N MET A 181 -7.11 4.89 -15.56
CA MET A 181 -6.35 5.97 -14.92
C MET A 181 -5.12 5.48 -14.15
N PHE A 182 -4.99 4.19 -13.87
CA PHE A 182 -3.79 3.64 -13.26
C PHE A 182 -2.62 3.58 -14.25
N SER A 183 -1.40 3.75 -13.74
CA SER A 183 -0.19 3.48 -14.51
C SER A 183 -0.01 1.97 -14.70
N ASP A 184 0.64 1.59 -15.80
CA ASP A 184 1.03 0.19 -16.04
C ASP A 184 1.98 -0.34 -14.94
N SER A 185 2.69 0.56 -14.25
CA SER A 185 3.55 0.28 -13.11
C SER A 185 2.81 0.13 -11.78
N SER A 186 1.49 0.39 -11.72
CA SER A 186 0.74 0.27 -10.48
C SER A 186 0.47 -1.21 -10.14
N PRO A 187 0.69 -1.66 -8.90
CA PRO A 187 0.39 -3.04 -8.49
C PRO A 187 -1.06 -3.43 -8.76
N SER A 188 -1.98 -2.48 -8.61
CA SER A 188 -3.42 -2.66 -8.87
C SER A 188 -3.75 -2.92 -10.34
N ALA A 189 -2.86 -2.57 -11.28
CA ALA A 189 -3.09 -2.76 -12.72
C ALA A 189 -3.04 -4.23 -13.17
N SER A 190 -2.60 -5.14 -12.30
CA SER A 190 -2.35 -6.55 -12.66
C SER A 190 -3.57 -7.47 -12.61
N VAL A 191 -4.70 -7.06 -11.99
CA VAL A 191 -5.90 -7.91 -11.86
C VAL A 191 -7.21 -7.12 -12.02
N ASP A 192 -7.51 -6.68 -13.26
CA ASP A 192 -8.73 -5.89 -13.60
C ASP A 192 -10.01 -6.55 -13.06
N GLU A 193 -10.18 -7.86 -13.23
CA GLU A 193 -11.42 -8.55 -12.81
C GLU A 193 -11.64 -8.51 -11.29
N ASP A 194 -10.62 -8.81 -10.50
CA ASP A 194 -10.71 -8.78 -9.03
C ASP A 194 -10.94 -7.35 -8.55
N TRP A 195 -10.22 -6.39 -9.11
CA TRP A 195 -10.40 -4.98 -8.76
C TRP A 195 -11.84 -4.52 -9.06
N ARG A 196 -12.38 -4.84 -10.24
CA ARG A 196 -13.76 -4.51 -10.62
C ARG A 196 -14.79 -5.16 -9.70
N SER A 197 -14.58 -6.42 -9.33
CA SER A 197 -15.43 -7.15 -8.38
C SER A 197 -15.45 -6.44 -7.01
N GLN A 198 -14.30 -5.98 -6.54
CA GLN A 198 -14.19 -5.21 -5.30
C GLN A 198 -14.90 -3.85 -5.40
N GLN A 199 -14.75 -3.13 -6.52
CA GLN A 199 -15.45 -1.86 -6.74
C GLN A 199 -16.98 -2.03 -6.76
N ALA A 200 -17.48 -3.10 -7.36
CA ALA A 200 -18.90 -3.43 -7.32
C ALA A 200 -19.40 -3.68 -5.89
N GLY A 201 -18.64 -4.44 -5.10
CA GLY A 201 -18.93 -4.69 -3.68
C GLY A 201 -18.85 -3.41 -2.83
N PHE A 202 -17.91 -2.51 -3.12
CA PHE A 202 -17.78 -1.22 -2.48
C PHE A 202 -19.00 -0.33 -2.78
N ARG A 203 -19.36 -0.13 -4.06
CA ARG A 203 -20.52 0.68 -4.46
C ARG A 203 -21.81 0.24 -3.79
N ALA A 204 -22.07 -1.07 -3.74
CA ALA A 204 -23.26 -1.62 -3.13
C ALA A 204 -23.39 -1.25 -1.64
N LYS A 205 -22.26 -1.05 -0.94
CA LYS A 205 -22.21 -0.62 0.46
C LYS A 205 -22.20 0.91 0.60
N ALA A 206 -21.54 1.61 -0.31
CA ALA A 206 -21.34 3.06 -0.24
C ALA A 206 -22.65 3.84 -0.42
N GLY A 207 -23.53 3.39 -1.32
CA GLY A 207 -24.66 4.19 -1.79
C GLY A 207 -24.22 5.28 -2.78
N PRO A 208 -25.11 6.24 -3.11
CA PRO A 208 -24.82 7.33 -4.02
C PRO A 208 -23.68 8.21 -3.53
N LEU A 209 -22.87 8.70 -4.46
CA LEU A 209 -21.85 9.72 -4.22
C LEU A 209 -22.53 11.06 -3.89
N SER A 210 -22.10 11.70 -2.80
CA SER A 210 -22.60 13.01 -2.37
C SER A 210 -21.59 14.13 -2.68
N GLU A 211 -20.32 13.94 -2.30
CA GLU A 211 -19.30 14.98 -2.40
C GLU A 211 -17.90 14.40 -2.62
N ILE A 212 -17.06 15.11 -3.37
CA ILE A 212 -15.62 14.85 -3.49
C ILE A 212 -14.91 16.15 -3.13
N ASP A 213 -14.13 16.15 -2.06
CA ASP A 213 -13.29 17.27 -1.64
C ASP A 213 -11.81 16.90 -1.73
N VAL A 214 -11.10 17.49 -2.69
CA VAL A 214 -9.64 17.41 -2.76
C VAL A 214 -9.10 18.60 -1.98
N TRP A 215 -8.71 18.41 -0.73
CA TRP A 215 -8.40 19.54 0.15
C TRP A 215 -6.90 19.93 0.10
N LYS A 216 -6.01 19.05 -0.38
CA LYS A 216 -4.58 19.38 -0.54
C LYS A 216 -3.97 18.71 -1.76
N VAL A 217 -3.00 19.41 -2.35
CA VAL A 217 -2.17 18.88 -3.45
C VAL A 217 -0.70 19.14 -3.12
N THR A 218 0.14 18.12 -3.27
CA THR A 218 1.58 18.22 -3.02
C THR A 218 2.34 17.68 -4.22
N LEU A 219 3.26 18.48 -4.80
CA LEU A 219 4.07 18.08 -5.93
C LEU A 219 5.48 17.68 -5.49
N TYR A 220 5.97 16.59 -6.06
CA TYR A 220 7.33 16.10 -5.89
C TYR A 220 7.97 15.98 -7.28
N VAL A 221 9.11 16.63 -7.48
CA VAL A 221 9.84 16.57 -8.75
C VAL A 221 11.09 15.77 -8.55
N ASP A 222 11.21 14.67 -9.28
CA ASP A 222 12.35 13.76 -9.21
C ASP A 222 12.67 13.33 -7.77
N SER A 223 11.65 13.00 -6.96
CA SER A 223 11.84 12.58 -5.56
C SER A 223 12.92 11.49 -5.44
N PRO A 224 13.89 11.62 -4.53
CA PRO A 224 14.97 10.63 -4.40
C PRO A 224 14.47 9.26 -3.95
N SER A 225 13.30 9.19 -3.31
CA SER A 225 12.66 7.95 -2.86
C SER A 225 11.65 7.37 -3.84
N ALA A 226 11.39 8.03 -4.98
CA ALA A 226 10.45 7.51 -5.97
C ALA A 226 11.06 6.37 -6.81
N PRO A 227 10.28 5.37 -7.24
CA PRO A 227 10.76 4.26 -8.07
C PRO A 227 11.33 4.73 -9.42
N GLU A 228 10.74 5.77 -9.99
CA GLU A 228 11.16 6.36 -11.26
C GLU A 228 11.27 7.89 -11.17
N ARG A 229 11.87 8.49 -12.21
CA ARG A 229 11.98 9.94 -12.36
C ARG A 229 10.69 10.52 -12.92
N GLY A 230 10.41 11.77 -12.58
CA GLY A 230 9.22 12.45 -13.07
C GLY A 230 8.58 13.37 -12.05
N ILE A 231 7.38 13.84 -12.39
CA ILE A 231 6.56 14.66 -11.52
C ILE A 231 5.52 13.76 -10.87
N TYR A 232 5.64 13.62 -9.55
CA TYR A 232 4.62 12.97 -8.74
C TYR A 232 3.72 14.02 -8.11
N VAL A 233 2.43 13.75 -8.08
CA VAL A 233 1.45 14.60 -7.43
C VAL A 233 0.69 13.78 -6.41
N ALA A 234 0.69 14.18 -5.15
CA ALA A 234 -0.21 13.62 -4.15
C ALA A 234 -1.45 14.51 -4.03
N THR A 235 -2.64 13.92 -4.11
CA THR A 235 -3.92 14.60 -3.88
C THR A 235 -4.57 14.01 -2.64
N ASP A 236 -4.55 14.74 -1.52
CA ASP A 236 -5.25 14.36 -0.30
C ASP A 236 -6.73 14.76 -0.43
N LEU A 237 -7.62 13.85 -0.05
CA LEU A 237 -9.04 13.96 -0.35
C LEU A 237 -9.94 13.33 0.71
N GLU A 238 -11.19 13.76 0.67
CA GLU A 238 -12.32 13.19 1.38
C GLU A 238 -13.47 12.99 0.38
N VAL A 239 -14.05 11.79 0.33
CA VAL A 239 -15.18 11.45 -0.53
C VAL A 239 -16.34 10.99 0.33
N SER A 240 -17.46 11.68 0.23
CA SER A 240 -18.66 11.37 0.98
C SER A 240 -19.65 10.63 0.08
N TYR A 241 -20.04 9.44 0.50
CA TYR A 241 -21.18 8.69 -0.02
C TYR A 241 -22.31 8.69 1.02
N GLU A 242 -23.51 8.24 0.64
CA GLU A 242 -24.65 8.14 1.56
C GLU A 242 -24.32 7.35 2.84
N ASN A 243 -23.60 6.24 2.71
CA ASN A 243 -23.35 5.32 3.83
C ASN A 243 -21.89 5.26 4.29
N LEU A 244 -20.96 5.91 3.59
CA LEU A 244 -19.52 5.80 3.85
C LEU A 244 -18.81 7.13 3.61
N ILE A 245 -17.72 7.36 4.35
CA ILE A 245 -16.73 8.41 4.08
C ILE A 245 -15.42 7.71 3.69
N VAL A 246 -14.81 8.13 2.59
CA VAL A 246 -13.48 7.69 2.16
C VAL A 246 -12.49 8.82 2.40
N CYS A 247 -11.40 8.54 3.09
CA CYS A 247 -10.34 9.50 3.36
C CYS A 247 -8.98 8.95 2.94
N GLY A 248 -8.07 9.80 2.52
CA GLY A 248 -6.72 9.37 2.16
C GLY A 248 -6.16 10.19 1.01
N TYR A 249 -5.38 9.54 0.15
CA TYR A 249 -4.76 10.22 -0.98
C TYR A 249 -4.56 9.31 -2.20
N LEU A 250 -4.44 9.96 -3.36
CA LEU A 250 -3.95 9.36 -4.60
C LEU A 250 -2.58 9.94 -4.93
N VAL A 251 -1.69 9.11 -5.46
CA VAL A 251 -0.41 9.54 -6.04
C VAL A 251 -0.45 9.34 -7.54
N TRP A 252 -0.27 10.44 -8.25
CA TRP A 252 -0.21 10.52 -9.70
C TRP A 252 1.25 10.60 -10.14
N LEU A 253 1.59 9.99 -11.26
CA LEU A 253 2.80 10.26 -12.02
C LEU A 253 2.40 10.88 -13.36
N GLU A 254 3.12 11.93 -13.76
CA GLU A 254 3.00 12.50 -15.09
C GLU A 254 3.76 11.65 -16.11
N ASP A 255 3.02 11.09 -17.07
CA ASP A 255 3.56 10.41 -18.24
C ASP A 255 4.25 11.40 -19.19
N PRO A 256 5.10 10.94 -20.13
CA PRO A 256 5.80 11.82 -21.08
C PRO A 256 4.89 12.69 -21.96
N ASP A 257 3.62 12.35 -22.11
CA ASP A 257 2.62 13.12 -22.85
C ASP A 257 1.87 14.16 -21.99
N GLY A 258 2.22 14.29 -20.71
CA GLY A 258 1.58 15.18 -19.74
C GLY A 258 0.36 14.57 -19.05
N THR A 259 0.01 13.31 -19.32
CA THR A 259 -1.11 12.65 -18.66
C THR A 259 -0.75 12.23 -17.25
N LEU A 260 -1.61 12.55 -16.28
CA LEU A 260 -1.46 12.07 -14.90
C LEU A 260 -2.11 10.69 -14.72
N ARG A 261 -1.32 9.70 -14.27
CA ARG A 261 -1.78 8.34 -13.97
C ARG A 261 -1.54 7.93 -12.52
N ILE A 262 -2.49 7.21 -11.92
CA ILE A 262 -2.42 6.74 -10.54
C ILE A 262 -1.34 5.66 -10.44
N THR A 263 -0.29 5.95 -9.69
CA THR A 263 0.75 4.97 -9.33
C THR A 263 0.46 4.32 -7.98
N ARG A 264 -0.23 5.03 -7.09
CA ARG A 264 -0.60 4.55 -5.76
C ARG A 264 -1.94 5.15 -5.30
N GLN A 265 -2.72 4.32 -4.63
CA GLN A 265 -3.93 4.70 -3.90
C GLN A 265 -3.78 4.23 -2.46
N ASP A 266 -4.07 5.11 -1.51
CA ASP A 266 -4.03 4.81 -0.08
C ASP A 266 -5.22 5.48 0.58
N VAL A 267 -6.29 4.71 0.80
CA VAL A 267 -7.57 5.23 1.30
C VAL A 267 -8.13 4.37 2.43
N GLY A 268 -8.64 5.02 3.47
CA GLY A 268 -9.44 4.43 4.53
C GLY A 268 -10.93 4.70 4.33
N VAL A 269 -11.78 3.84 4.90
CA VAL A 269 -13.23 3.92 4.80
C VAL A 269 -13.86 3.94 6.18
N ILE A 270 -14.74 4.90 6.44
CA ILE A 270 -15.50 5.04 7.69
C ILE A 270 -16.98 4.88 7.37
N ALA A 271 -17.63 3.86 7.94
CA ALA A 271 -19.06 3.67 7.74
C ALA A 271 -19.91 4.62 8.58
N ALA A 272 -21.02 5.10 8.02
CA ALA A 272 -21.91 6.06 8.69
C ALA A 272 -22.48 5.52 10.01
N ASP A 273 -22.77 4.22 10.09
CA ASP A 273 -23.22 3.57 11.32
C ASP A 273 -22.12 3.54 12.40
N VAL A 274 -20.85 3.45 12.00
CA VAL A 274 -19.68 3.58 12.89
C VAL A 274 -19.57 5.02 13.38
N VAL A 275 -19.67 6.01 12.49
CA VAL A 275 -19.65 7.45 12.84
C VAL A 275 -20.73 7.77 13.88
N SER A 276 -21.96 7.27 13.70
CA SER A 276 -23.08 7.56 14.60
C SER A 276 -22.92 7.01 16.03
N ARG A 277 -22.00 6.04 16.22
CA ARG A 277 -21.73 5.40 17.53
C ARG A 277 -20.48 5.95 18.21
N MET A 278 -19.72 6.81 17.55
CA MET A 278 -18.50 7.40 18.10
C MET A 278 -18.80 8.72 18.82
N SER A 279 -18.10 8.97 19.91
CA SER A 279 -18.00 10.33 20.46
C SER A 279 -17.21 11.23 19.49
N ALA A 280 -17.38 12.55 19.60
CA ALA A 280 -16.67 13.51 18.74
C ALA A 280 -15.14 13.36 18.81
N SER A 281 -14.58 13.07 19.99
CA SER A 281 -13.13 12.87 20.15
C SER A 281 -12.63 11.58 19.49
N GLN A 282 -13.41 10.49 19.57
CA GLN A 282 -13.09 9.24 18.87
C GLN A 282 -13.16 9.44 17.35
N LEU A 283 -14.19 10.12 16.87
CA LEU A 283 -14.35 10.41 15.45
C LEU A 283 -13.21 11.28 14.93
N ALA A 284 -12.83 12.34 15.64
CA ALA A 284 -11.70 13.20 15.27
C ALA A 284 -10.39 12.39 15.18
N LYS A 285 -10.16 11.47 16.13
CA LYS A 285 -9.00 10.58 16.08
C LYS A 285 -9.04 9.67 14.84
N VAL A 286 -10.15 8.98 14.60
CA VAL A 286 -10.29 8.07 13.44
C VAL A 286 -10.14 8.83 12.12
N ARG A 287 -10.74 10.02 12.02
CA ARG A 287 -10.58 10.91 10.86
C ARG A 287 -9.12 11.30 10.65
N SER A 288 -8.40 11.64 11.71
CA SER A 288 -6.96 11.93 11.65
C SER A 288 -6.15 10.70 11.22
N ASP A 289 -6.44 9.52 11.78
CA ASP A 289 -5.73 8.27 11.45
C ASP A 289 -5.91 7.90 9.97
N PHE A 290 -7.10 8.15 9.41
CA PHE A 290 -7.41 7.93 7.99
C PHE A 290 -7.12 9.13 7.09
N ARG A 291 -6.45 10.17 7.60
CA ARG A 291 -6.06 11.37 6.84
C ARG A 291 -7.24 12.08 6.16
N CYS A 292 -8.38 12.11 6.82
CA CYS A 292 -9.51 12.95 6.41
C CYS A 292 -9.12 14.43 6.46
N ARG A 293 -9.96 15.29 5.88
CA ARG A 293 -9.76 16.73 5.97
C ARG A 293 -9.76 17.14 7.45
N PRO A 294 -8.76 17.92 7.92
CA PRO A 294 -8.76 18.43 9.28
C PRO A 294 -9.93 19.40 9.48
N ASP A 295 -10.60 19.32 10.64
CA ASP A 295 -11.77 20.14 10.96
C ASP A 295 -11.43 21.65 11.07
N THR A 296 -10.16 21.97 11.26
CA THR A 296 -9.62 23.33 11.24
C THR A 296 -8.76 23.52 10.00
N GLU A 297 -9.03 24.56 9.21
CA GLU A 297 -8.10 24.96 8.16
C GLU A 297 -6.73 25.25 8.79
N PRO A 298 -5.62 24.74 8.21
CA PRO A 298 -4.30 25.17 8.65
C PRO A 298 -4.20 26.68 8.40
N GLU A 299 -3.98 27.45 9.48
CA GLU A 299 -3.65 28.88 9.41
C GLU A 299 -2.40 29.15 8.56
#